data_AF-A0A2H0WS61-F1
#
_entry.id   AF-A0A2H0WS61-F1
#
_cell.length_a   1.000
_cell.length_b   1.000
_cell.length_c   1.000
_cell.angle_alpha   90.00
_cell.angle_beta   90.00
_cell.angle_gamma   90.00
#
_symmetry.space_group_name_H-M   'P 1'
#
loop_
_entity.id
_entity.type
_entity.pdbx_description
1 polymer ?
#
loop_
_entity_poly.entity_id
_entity_poly.type
_entity_poly.pdbx_seq_one_letter_code
_entity_poly.pdbx_strand_id
1 'polypeptide(L)'
;MRVNETYGTVEFISRLVIIIPIAIILGTLFFKYGIKSPKQSQPDISQVTEFKKESSESKNQLNLTGPFFCSYTSNSATMSAYINNRQIFVQLQDREKEEYHLVSGDCYYHWNKGKATGEKTCGISSYLLMADQALSLGLVDFTNLSDFIPTNSLLSIASSESQMQDIMRSCVKRKVDPSFFTVPKIPFQ
;
A
#
# COMPACT_ATOMS: atom_id res chain seq x y z
N MET A 1 64.63 -8.98 21.42
CA MET A 1 63.81 -9.63 20.37
C MET A 1 62.53 -10.17 21.01
N ARG A 2 61.38 -10.03 20.33
CA ARG A 2 59.99 -10.40 20.74
C ARG A 2 59.08 -9.29 21.31
N VAL A 3 58.86 -8.21 20.55
CA VAL A 3 57.70 -7.30 20.79
C VAL A 3 56.90 -7.01 19.51
N ASN A 4 57.28 -7.57 18.36
CA ASN A 4 56.65 -7.26 17.07
C ASN A 4 55.59 -8.27 16.60
N GLU A 5 55.32 -9.35 17.35
CA GLU A 5 54.34 -10.38 16.96
C GLU A 5 52.93 -10.16 17.54
N THR A 6 52.74 -9.21 18.46
CA THR A 6 51.44 -9.01 19.13
C THR A 6 50.50 -8.05 18.40
N TYR A 7 50.98 -7.20 17.51
CA TYR A 7 50.14 -6.19 16.82
C TYR A 7 49.31 -6.78 15.67
N GLY A 8 49.79 -7.83 15.01
CA GLY A 8 49.08 -8.46 13.90
C GLY A 8 47.81 -9.21 14.32
N THR A 9 47.77 -9.74 15.55
CA THR A 9 46.62 -10.50 16.05
C THR A 9 45.48 -9.58 16.52
N VAL A 10 45.78 -8.39 17.05
CA VAL A 10 44.76 -7.43 17.52
C VAL A 10 43.99 -6.79 16.37
N GLU A 11 44.67 -6.47 15.25
CA GLU A 11 43.98 -5.95 14.06
C GLU A 11 43.07 -7.00 13.41
N PHE A 12 43.47 -8.27 13.43
CA PHE A 12 42.67 -9.36 12.88
C PHE A 12 41.43 -9.63 13.73
N ILE A 13 41.57 -9.61 15.06
CA ILE A 13 40.44 -9.77 16.00
C ILE A 13 39.46 -8.60 15.85
N SER A 14 39.95 -7.35 15.72
CA SER A 14 39.09 -6.19 15.54
C SER A 14 38.25 -6.24 14.27
N ARG A 15 38.78 -6.78 13.17
CA ARG A 15 38.02 -6.95 11.91
C ARG A 15 36.99 -8.07 12.01
N LEU A 16 37.30 -9.16 12.72
CA LEU A 16 36.36 -10.26 12.96
C LEU A 16 35.15 -9.85 13.80
N VAL A 17 35.32 -8.97 14.79
CA VAL A 17 34.21 -8.47 15.64
C VAL A 17 33.13 -7.74 14.82
N ILE A 18 33.50 -7.12 13.68
CA ILE A 18 32.55 -6.42 12.80
C ILE A 18 31.98 -7.37 11.73
N ILE A 19 32.81 -8.26 11.17
CA ILE A 19 32.40 -9.14 10.07
C ILE A 19 31.44 -10.24 10.53
N ILE A 20 31.66 -10.81 11.72
CA ILE A 20 30.83 -11.90 12.26
C ILE A 20 29.35 -11.52 12.41
N PRO A 21 28.97 -10.39 13.07
CA PRO A 21 27.55 -10.03 13.21
C PRO A 21 26.88 -9.76 11.86
N ILE A 22 27.59 -9.16 10.89
CA ILE A 22 27.07 -8.94 9.53
C ILE A 22 26.84 -10.27 8.82
N ALA A 23 27.78 -11.21 8.91
CA ALA A 23 27.64 -12.54 8.34
C ALA A 23 26.49 -13.34 8.99
N ILE A 24 26.24 -13.17 10.29
CA ILE A 24 25.10 -13.79 10.98
C ILE A 24 23.77 -13.21 10.46
N ILE A 25 23.66 -11.88 10.33
CA ILE A 25 22.45 -11.24 9.79
C ILE A 25 22.17 -11.73 8.37
N LEU A 26 23.18 -11.72 7.49
CA LEU A 26 23.05 -12.24 6.13
C LEU A 26 22.72 -13.74 6.12
N GLY A 27 23.35 -14.54 6.98
CA GLY A 27 23.07 -15.97 7.12
C GLY A 27 21.61 -16.24 7.51
N THR A 28 21.07 -15.50 8.50
CA THR A 28 19.66 -15.66 8.90
C THR A 28 18.67 -15.28 7.82
N LEU A 29 18.99 -14.29 6.98
CA LEU A 29 18.20 -13.93 5.79
C LEU A 29 18.22 -15.08 4.78
N PHE A 30 19.39 -15.61 4.42
CA PHE A 30 19.44 -16.72 3.46
C PHE A 30 18.77 -18.01 3.97
N PHE A 31 18.84 -18.30 5.28
CA PHE A 31 18.15 -19.45 5.87
C PHE A 31 16.64 -19.26 6.01
N LYS A 32 16.14 -18.04 6.24
CA LYS A 32 14.70 -17.76 6.39
C LYS A 32 13.98 -17.65 5.03
N TYR A 33 14.69 -17.28 3.97
CA TYR A 33 14.12 -17.07 2.63
C TYR A 33 14.52 -18.15 1.60
N GLY A 34 15.29 -19.18 2.00
CA GLY A 34 15.67 -20.30 1.15
C GLY A 34 14.61 -21.40 1.07
N ILE A 35 13.98 -21.51 -0.11
CA ILE A 35 13.27 -22.69 -0.65
C ILE A 35 11.85 -22.94 -0.12
N LYS A 36 10.86 -22.31 -0.76
CA LYS A 36 9.56 -22.95 -1.07
C LYS A 36 9.21 -22.69 -2.53
N SER A 37 9.40 -23.69 -3.38
CA SER A 37 8.87 -23.69 -4.75
C SER A 37 7.34 -23.74 -4.71
N PRO A 38 6.61 -22.89 -5.45
CA PRO A 38 5.16 -23.00 -5.53
C PRO A 38 4.79 -24.23 -6.38
N LYS A 39 4.11 -25.21 -5.76
CA LYS A 39 3.32 -26.20 -6.49
C LYS A 39 2.11 -25.50 -7.09
N GLN A 40 2.10 -25.41 -8.41
CA GLN A 40 0.97 -24.93 -9.20
C GLN A 40 -0.16 -25.97 -9.14
N SER A 41 -1.20 -25.68 -8.37
CA SER A 41 -2.50 -26.37 -8.45
C SER A 41 -3.49 -25.41 -9.09
N GLN A 42 -3.95 -25.76 -10.30
CA GLN A 42 -5.09 -25.12 -10.96
C GLN A 42 -6.36 -25.40 -10.15
N PRO A 43 -7.20 -24.39 -9.88
CA PRO A 43 -8.61 -24.60 -9.65
C PRO A 43 -9.39 -24.41 -10.96
N ASP A 44 -10.17 -25.43 -11.26
CA ASP A 44 -11.23 -25.50 -12.26
C ASP A 44 -12.29 -24.40 -12.01
N ILE A 45 -12.61 -23.62 -13.05
CA ILE A 45 -13.58 -22.53 -13.00
C ILE A 45 -14.85 -23.02 -13.68
N SER A 46 -15.81 -23.50 -12.88
CA SER A 46 -17.20 -23.63 -13.28
C SER A 46 -17.95 -22.31 -13.06
N GLN A 47 -18.50 -21.81 -14.17
CA GLN A 47 -19.50 -20.76 -14.39
C GLN A 47 -20.30 -20.25 -13.17
N VAL A 48 -20.35 -18.92 -12.99
CA VAL A 48 -21.60 -18.18 -12.68
C VAL A 48 -21.55 -16.75 -13.25
N THR A 49 -22.48 -16.48 -14.16
CA THR A 49 -23.21 -15.24 -14.50
C THR A 49 -22.44 -13.90 -14.69
N GLU A 50 -22.18 -13.65 -15.98
CA GLU A 50 -22.24 -12.39 -16.73
C GLU A 50 -22.86 -11.16 -16.00
N PHE A 51 -22.00 -10.24 -15.59
CA PHE A 51 -22.32 -8.81 -15.60
C PHE A 51 -21.36 -8.15 -16.60
N LYS A 52 -21.95 -7.40 -17.54
CA LYS A 52 -21.33 -6.70 -18.67
C LYS A 52 -20.04 -5.97 -18.25
N LYS A 53 -18.91 -6.65 -18.40
CA LYS A 53 -17.57 -6.12 -18.26
C LYS A 53 -17.32 -5.29 -19.50
N GLU A 54 -17.39 -3.97 -19.38
CA GLU A 54 -16.72 -3.11 -20.35
C GLU A 54 -15.21 -3.28 -20.09
N SER A 55 -14.70 -4.35 -20.68
CA SER A 55 -13.30 -4.70 -20.77
C SER A 55 -12.59 -3.59 -21.55
N SER A 56 -11.93 -2.69 -20.82
CA SER A 56 -10.67 -2.15 -21.31
C SER A 56 -9.58 -2.76 -20.45
N GLU A 57 -9.16 -3.95 -20.88
CA GLU A 57 -7.92 -4.61 -20.49
C GLU A 57 -6.73 -3.76 -20.96
N SER A 58 -6.60 -2.56 -20.40
CA SER A 58 -5.33 -1.87 -20.38
C SER A 58 -4.67 -2.23 -19.07
N LYS A 59 -3.46 -2.80 -19.13
CA LYS A 59 -2.45 -2.63 -18.07
C LYS A 59 -2.15 -1.14 -17.92
N ASN A 60 -3.15 -0.36 -17.53
CA ASN A 60 -2.99 1.05 -17.21
C ASN A 60 -2.20 1.05 -15.92
N GLN A 61 -0.90 1.30 -16.05
CA GLN A 61 -0.02 1.62 -14.94
C GLN A 61 -0.71 2.72 -14.12
N LEU A 62 -1.26 2.33 -12.97
CA LEU A 62 -1.95 3.27 -12.10
C LEU A 62 -0.95 4.33 -11.69
N ASN A 63 -1.36 5.60 -11.71
CA ASN A 63 -0.57 6.68 -11.15
C ASN A 63 -1.50 7.66 -10.44
N LEU A 64 -0.95 8.56 -9.63
CA LEU A 64 -1.76 9.54 -8.91
C LEU A 64 -2.11 10.75 -9.79
N THR A 65 -1.52 10.88 -10.98
CA THR A 65 -1.72 12.03 -11.86
C THR A 65 -3.03 11.94 -12.66
N GLY A 66 -3.39 10.75 -13.13
CA GLY A 66 -4.56 10.53 -13.97
C GLY A 66 -5.88 10.45 -13.18
N PRO A 67 -7.03 10.71 -13.84
CA PRO A 67 -8.32 10.53 -13.23
C PRO A 67 -8.67 9.03 -13.24
N PHE A 68 -8.57 8.39 -12.08
CA PHE A 68 -8.92 6.99 -11.89
C PHE A 68 -10.10 6.85 -10.94
N PHE A 69 -10.91 5.84 -11.21
CA PHE A 69 -11.94 5.35 -10.31
C PHE A 69 -11.73 3.86 -10.09
N CYS A 70 -11.57 3.46 -8.84
CA CYS A 70 -11.43 2.07 -8.43
C CYS A 70 -12.63 1.71 -7.56
N SER A 71 -13.20 0.53 -7.77
CA SER A 71 -14.37 0.07 -7.02
C SER A 71 -14.20 -1.39 -6.66
N TYR A 72 -14.43 -1.72 -5.41
CA TYR A 72 -14.38 -3.10 -4.93
C TYR A 72 -15.56 -3.34 -4.01
N THR A 73 -16.25 -4.46 -4.23
CA THR A 73 -17.39 -4.86 -3.42
C THR A 73 -17.16 -6.29 -2.96
N SER A 74 -17.24 -6.48 -1.65
CA SER A 74 -17.26 -7.79 -1.00
C SER A 74 -18.62 -8.03 -0.34
N ASN A 75 -18.80 -9.20 0.25
CA ASN A 75 -20.05 -9.56 0.95
C ASN A 75 -20.31 -8.71 2.22
N SER A 76 -19.28 -8.04 2.74
CA SER A 76 -19.36 -7.20 3.94
C SER A 76 -19.26 -5.72 3.61
N ALA A 77 -18.42 -5.31 2.66
CA ALA A 77 -18.14 -3.89 2.44
C ALA A 77 -18.02 -3.51 0.97
N THR A 78 -18.30 -2.24 0.68
CA THR A 78 -18.02 -1.59 -0.61
C THR A 78 -16.97 -0.51 -0.40
N MET A 79 -15.96 -0.50 -1.26
CA MET A 79 -14.92 0.51 -1.29
C MET A 79 -14.91 1.18 -2.65
N SER A 80 -14.93 2.50 -2.65
CA SER A 80 -14.77 3.33 -3.85
C SER A 80 -13.61 4.29 -3.65
N ALA A 81 -12.66 4.29 -4.57
CA ALA A 81 -11.54 5.21 -4.58
C ALA A 81 -11.54 6.06 -5.85
N TYR A 82 -11.31 7.35 -5.69
CA TYR A 82 -11.27 8.35 -6.73
C TYR A 82 -9.92 9.05 -6.66
N ILE A 83 -9.17 9.02 -7.75
CA ILE A 83 -7.83 9.57 -7.81
C ILE A 83 -7.81 10.59 -8.94
N ASN A 84 -7.28 11.78 -8.69
CA ASN A 84 -7.07 12.79 -9.73
C ASN A 84 -6.01 13.78 -9.27
N ASN A 85 -4.96 14.01 -10.07
CA ASN A 85 -3.93 15.01 -9.80
C ASN A 85 -3.41 15.02 -8.34
N ARG A 86 -3.03 13.84 -7.84
CA ARG A 86 -2.53 13.56 -6.47
C ARG A 86 -3.53 13.79 -5.35
N GLN A 87 -4.78 14.08 -5.68
CA GLN A 87 -5.88 14.03 -4.74
C GLN A 87 -6.48 12.63 -4.77
N ILE A 88 -6.78 12.11 -3.59
CA ILE A 88 -7.32 10.76 -3.42
C ILE A 88 -8.52 10.86 -2.49
N PHE A 89 -9.70 10.47 -2.96
CA PHE A 89 -10.88 10.34 -2.14
C PHE A 89 -11.26 8.87 -2.05
N VAL A 90 -11.39 8.33 -0.83
CA VAL A 90 -11.82 6.95 -0.59
C VAL A 90 -13.07 6.98 0.25
N GLN A 91 -14.07 6.24 -0.18
CA GLN A 91 -15.31 5.99 0.54
C GLN A 91 -15.36 4.51 0.86
N LEU A 92 -15.49 4.18 2.14
CA LEU A 92 -15.65 2.82 2.63
C LEU A 92 -17.02 2.73 3.26
N GLN A 93 -17.80 1.75 2.82
CA GLN A 93 -19.15 1.52 3.29
C GLN A 93 -19.27 0.06 3.71
N ASP A 94 -19.43 -0.17 5.00
CA ASP A 94 -19.88 -1.45 5.57
C ASP A 94 -21.38 -1.32 5.94
N ARG A 95 -21.99 -2.41 6.40
CA ARG A 95 -23.38 -2.50 6.86
C ARG A 95 -23.70 -1.50 7.97
N GLU A 96 -22.72 -1.15 8.79
CA GLU A 96 -22.92 -0.30 9.99
C GLU A 96 -22.40 1.13 9.84
N LYS A 97 -21.41 1.35 8.98
CA LYS A 97 -20.61 2.60 8.97
C LYS A 97 -20.21 2.99 7.56
N GLU A 98 -20.17 4.30 7.35
CA GLU A 98 -19.64 4.90 6.14
C GLU A 98 -18.52 5.86 6.55
N GLU A 99 -17.33 5.58 6.05
CA GLU A 99 -16.08 6.29 6.36
C GLU A 99 -15.54 6.93 5.09
N TYR A 100 -14.96 8.11 5.25
CA TYR A 100 -14.41 8.89 4.17
C TYR A 100 -12.97 9.27 4.49
N HIS A 101 -12.13 9.14 3.47
CA HIS A 101 -10.75 9.56 3.49
C HIS A 101 -10.51 10.50 2.32
N LEU A 102 -9.84 11.61 2.57
CA LEU A 102 -9.48 12.57 1.54
C LEU A 102 -8.02 12.95 1.71
N VAL A 103 -7.23 12.77 0.66
CA VAL A 103 -5.92 13.37 0.51
C VAL A 103 -6.08 14.58 -0.40
N SER A 104 -5.75 15.75 0.12
CA SER A 104 -5.78 17.00 -0.65
C SER A 104 -4.61 17.89 -0.24
N GLY A 105 -3.72 18.16 -1.21
CA GLY A 105 -2.47 18.86 -0.97
C GLY A 105 -1.52 18.05 -0.08
N ASP A 106 -1.06 18.65 1.01
CA ASP A 106 -0.15 18.02 1.97
C ASP A 106 -0.88 17.37 3.17
N CYS A 107 -2.22 17.29 3.12
CA CYS A 107 -3.01 16.82 4.25
C CYS A 107 -3.90 15.63 3.87
N TYR A 108 -4.00 14.70 4.81
CA TYR A 108 -4.94 13.61 4.87
C TYR A 108 -6.05 13.96 5.86
N TYR A 109 -7.29 13.76 5.45
CA TYR A 109 -8.50 14.00 6.23
C TYR A 109 -9.25 12.67 6.33
N HIS A 110 -9.71 12.35 7.53
CA HIS A 110 -10.54 11.17 7.78
C HIS A 110 -11.76 11.57 8.59
N TRP A 111 -12.95 11.13 8.19
CA TRP A 111 -14.17 11.31 8.98
C TRP A 111 -15.18 10.20 8.72
N ASN A 112 -16.06 9.98 9.69
CA ASN A 112 -17.18 9.08 9.55
C ASN A 112 -18.45 9.87 9.24
N LYS A 113 -19.33 9.30 8.42
CA LYS A 113 -20.65 9.88 8.14
C LYS A 113 -21.42 10.07 9.43
N GLY A 114 -21.98 11.27 9.60
CA GLY A 114 -22.78 11.63 10.77
C GLY A 114 -21.98 12.03 12.01
N LYS A 115 -20.64 11.93 12.01
CA LYS A 115 -19.83 12.52 13.09
C LYS A 115 -19.66 14.02 12.90
N ALA A 116 -19.65 14.74 14.02
CA ALA A 116 -19.48 16.20 14.05
C ALA A 116 -18.03 16.64 13.81
N THR A 117 -17.06 15.74 13.96
CA THR A 117 -15.62 16.02 13.85
C THR A 117 -14.93 14.96 12.98
N GLY A 118 -13.82 15.37 12.37
CA GLY A 118 -12.88 14.48 11.67
C GLY A 118 -11.46 14.62 12.22
N GLU A 119 -10.56 13.83 11.66
CA GLU A 119 -9.12 13.84 11.94
C GLU A 119 -8.37 14.40 10.73
N LYS A 120 -7.33 15.19 10.98
CA LYS A 120 -6.47 15.76 9.93
C LYS A 120 -5.00 15.57 10.26
N THR A 121 -4.27 14.98 9.33
CA THR A 121 -2.82 14.78 9.43
C THR A 121 -2.15 15.42 8.22
N CYS A 122 -1.20 16.33 8.42
CA CYS A 122 -0.43 16.96 7.33
C CYS A 122 1.05 16.54 7.35
N GLY A 123 1.82 16.94 6.33
CA GLY A 123 3.22 16.53 6.15
C GLY A 123 3.37 15.24 5.36
N ILE A 124 2.36 14.87 4.55
CA ILE A 124 2.34 13.60 3.81
C ILE A 124 2.82 13.70 2.35
N SER A 125 3.15 14.90 1.87
CA SER A 125 3.57 15.15 0.48
C SER A 125 4.75 14.30 0.02
N SER A 126 5.74 14.06 0.88
CA SER A 126 6.88 13.18 0.59
C SER A 126 6.44 11.74 0.35
N TYR A 127 5.54 11.22 1.18
CA TYR A 127 4.97 9.88 1.03
C TYR A 127 4.11 9.77 -0.23
N LEU A 128 3.35 10.81 -0.58
CA LEU A 128 2.58 10.86 -1.83
C LEU A 128 3.47 10.81 -3.07
N LEU A 129 4.60 11.53 -3.06
CA LEU A 129 5.57 11.49 -4.15
C LEU A 129 6.18 10.09 -4.31
N MET A 130 6.55 9.46 -3.20
CA MET A 130 7.08 8.09 -3.21
C MET A 130 6.03 7.09 -3.73
N ALA A 131 4.78 7.22 -3.27
CA ALA A 131 3.68 6.37 -3.74
C ALA A 131 3.40 6.56 -5.24
N ASP A 132 3.35 7.80 -5.74
CA ASP A 132 3.14 8.11 -7.16
C ASP A 132 4.24 7.47 -8.03
N GLN A 133 5.50 7.58 -7.60
CA GLN A 133 6.64 6.98 -8.31
C GLN A 133 6.57 5.46 -8.29
N ALA A 134 6.29 4.84 -7.13
CA ALA A 134 6.22 3.40 -7.02
C ALA A 134 5.08 2.81 -7.87
N LEU A 135 3.92 3.47 -7.86
CA LEU A 135 2.77 3.11 -8.71
C LEU A 135 3.09 3.29 -10.19
N SER A 136 3.68 4.43 -10.56
CA SER A 136 4.06 4.75 -11.93
C SER A 136 5.17 3.88 -12.49
N LEU A 137 5.99 3.24 -11.64
CA LEU A 137 7.01 2.27 -12.06
C LEU A 137 6.48 0.82 -12.01
N GLY A 138 5.26 0.60 -11.53
CA GLY A 138 4.71 -0.74 -11.31
C GLY A 138 5.48 -1.54 -10.24
N LEU A 139 6.24 -0.85 -9.38
CA LEU A 139 7.09 -1.45 -8.34
C LEU A 139 6.33 -1.76 -7.05
N VAL A 140 5.07 -1.35 -6.96
CA VAL A 140 4.24 -1.73 -5.81
C VAL A 140 3.77 -3.16 -6.04
N ASP A 141 4.60 -4.11 -5.62
CA ASP A 141 4.19 -5.46 -5.32
C ASP A 141 3.65 -5.47 -3.89
N PHE A 142 2.33 -5.36 -3.77
CA PHE A 142 1.61 -5.19 -2.51
C PHE A 142 1.72 -6.42 -1.58
N THR A 143 2.44 -7.47 -2.00
CA THR A 143 2.70 -8.69 -1.23
C THR A 143 3.55 -8.48 0.03
N ASN A 144 4.10 -7.28 0.27
CA ASN A 144 4.88 -6.96 1.48
C ASN A 144 4.56 -5.57 2.07
N LEU A 145 3.36 -5.05 1.83
CA LEU A 145 3.00 -3.68 2.26
C LEU A 145 2.79 -3.50 3.76
N SER A 146 2.75 -4.59 4.51
CA SER A 146 2.73 -4.58 5.98
C SER A 146 3.87 -3.77 6.59
N ASP A 147 4.97 -3.61 5.86
CA ASP A 147 6.18 -2.96 6.34
C ASP A 147 6.17 -1.43 6.15
N PHE A 148 5.22 -0.90 5.37
CA PHE A 148 5.23 0.51 4.93
C PHE A 148 4.10 1.38 5.50
N ILE A 149 3.09 0.80 6.14
CA ILE A 149 1.95 1.56 6.67
C ILE A 149 1.84 1.36 8.19
N PRO A 150 2.09 2.39 9.02
CA PRO A 150 1.77 2.35 10.44
C PRO A 150 0.24 2.33 10.63
N THR A 151 -0.26 1.37 11.43
CA THR A 151 -1.63 0.86 11.35
C THR A 151 -2.52 1.33 12.51
N ASN A 152 -3.66 1.96 12.18
CA ASN A 152 -4.82 2.02 13.09
C ASN A 152 -6.18 1.89 12.36
N SER A 153 -6.34 2.41 11.12
CA SER A 153 -7.69 2.46 10.51
C SER A 153 -7.79 1.89 9.08
N LEU A 154 -6.76 2.03 8.25
CA LEU A 154 -6.82 1.60 6.83
C LEU A 154 -6.60 0.09 6.62
N LEU A 155 -6.18 -0.63 7.66
CA LEU A 155 -5.80 -2.05 7.56
C LEU A 155 -6.92 -3.06 7.71
N SER A 156 -8.08 -2.68 8.27
CA SER A 156 -9.16 -3.66 8.46
C SER A 156 -9.78 -4.11 7.13
N ILE A 157 -9.78 -3.23 6.11
CA ILE A 157 -10.34 -3.51 4.77
C ILE A 157 -9.25 -3.86 3.75
N ALA A 158 -8.00 -3.47 3.98
CA ALA A 158 -6.84 -3.92 3.20
C ALA A 158 -6.20 -5.21 3.74
N SER A 159 -6.93 -5.94 4.60
CA SER A 159 -6.39 -7.02 5.45
C SER A 159 -5.95 -8.27 4.68
N SER A 160 -6.18 -8.35 3.37
CA SER A 160 -5.51 -9.32 2.51
C SER A 160 -4.91 -8.67 1.26
N GLU A 161 -3.66 -9.05 0.98
CA GLU A 161 -2.92 -8.64 -0.22
C GLU A 161 -3.72 -8.86 -1.50
N SER A 162 -4.55 -9.92 -1.52
CA SER A 162 -5.46 -10.25 -2.62
C SER A 162 -6.52 -9.18 -2.86
N GLN A 163 -7.14 -8.64 -1.81
CA GLN A 163 -8.19 -7.63 -1.93
C GLN A 163 -7.63 -6.32 -2.49
N MET A 164 -6.43 -5.93 -2.05
CA MET A 164 -5.77 -4.74 -2.57
C MET A 164 -5.40 -4.90 -4.05
N GLN A 165 -4.92 -6.07 -4.47
CA GLN A 165 -4.71 -6.32 -5.90
C GLN A 165 -6.01 -6.25 -6.71
N ASP A 166 -7.12 -6.77 -6.16
CA ASP A 166 -8.42 -6.73 -6.84
C ASP A 166 -8.97 -5.31 -6.97
N ILE A 167 -8.78 -4.46 -5.94
CA ILE A 167 -9.08 -3.02 -5.98
C ILE A 167 -8.28 -2.34 -7.08
N MET A 168 -6.98 -2.60 -7.15
CA MET A 168 -6.09 -1.95 -8.11
C MET A 168 -6.40 -2.37 -9.54
N ARG A 169 -6.80 -3.64 -9.74
CA ARG A 169 -7.26 -4.16 -11.03
C ARG A 169 -8.62 -3.60 -11.46
N SER A 170 -9.45 -3.16 -10.51
CA SER A 170 -10.73 -2.54 -10.83
C SER A 170 -10.62 -1.05 -11.18
N CYS A 171 -9.44 -0.46 -11.05
CA CYS A 171 -9.21 0.93 -11.40
C CYS A 171 -9.38 1.18 -12.90
N VAL A 172 -10.33 2.03 -13.25
CA VAL A 172 -10.59 2.48 -14.62
C VAL A 172 -10.29 3.97 -14.76
N LYS A 173 -9.69 4.35 -15.89
CA LYS A 173 -9.54 5.77 -16.25
C LYS A 173 -10.91 6.34 -16.61
N ARG A 174 -11.44 7.26 -15.82
CA ARG A 174 -12.70 7.95 -16.11
C ARG A 174 -12.67 9.34 -15.52
N LYS A 175 -13.43 10.27 -16.09
CA LYS A 175 -13.59 11.61 -15.50
C LYS A 175 -14.21 11.46 -14.10
N VAL A 176 -13.57 12.08 -13.12
CA VAL A 176 -14.01 12.14 -11.73
C VAL A 176 -14.57 13.54 -11.46
N ASP A 177 -15.68 13.61 -10.74
CA ASP A 177 -16.26 14.89 -10.33
C ASP A 177 -15.33 15.61 -9.32
N PRO A 178 -14.95 16.89 -9.55
CA PRO A 178 -14.10 17.63 -8.64
C PRO A 178 -14.66 17.76 -7.20
N SER A 179 -15.98 17.65 -7.04
CA SER A 179 -16.64 17.78 -5.73
C SER A 179 -16.17 16.73 -4.71
N PHE A 180 -15.77 15.53 -5.16
CA PHE A 180 -15.21 14.49 -4.29
C PHE A 180 -13.93 14.92 -3.58
N PHE A 181 -13.19 15.90 -4.12
CA PHE A 181 -11.93 16.37 -3.56
C PHE A 181 -12.07 17.62 -2.70
N THR A 182 -13.30 18.05 -2.43
CA THR A 182 -13.58 19.22 -1.58
C THR A 182 -13.58 18.79 -0.12
N VAL A 183 -12.76 19.47 0.70
CA VAL A 183 -12.73 19.24 2.14
C VAL A 183 -14.08 19.65 2.75
N PRO A 184 -14.77 18.77 3.49
CA PRO A 184 -16.06 19.09 4.07
C PRO A 184 -15.93 20.15 5.17
N LYS A 185 -17.03 20.90 5.40
CA LYS A 185 -17.10 21.95 6.43
C LYS A 185 -17.41 21.38 7.82
N ILE A 186 -16.57 20.45 8.28
CA ILE A 186 -16.60 19.94 9.65
C ILE A 186 -15.29 20.32 10.36
N PRO A 187 -15.28 20.48 11.68
CA PRO A 187 -14.05 20.65 12.44
C PRO A 187 -13.16 19.41 12.32
N PHE A 188 -11.87 19.64 12.08
CA PHE A 188 -10.84 18.61 12.06
C PHE A 188 -9.84 18.85 13.19
N GLN A 189 -9.47 17.77 13.87
CA GLN A 189 -8.47 17.76 14.94
C GLN A 189 -7.12 17.29 14.44
#